data_AF-A0A6I4XH64-F1
#
_entry.id   AF-A0A6I4XH64-F1
#
_cell.length_a   1.000
_cell.length_b   1.000
_cell.length_c   1.000
_cell.angle_alpha   90.00
_cell.angle_beta   90.00
_cell.angle_gamma   90.00
#
_symmetry.space_group_name_H-M   'P 1'
#
loop_
_entity.id
_entity.type
_entity.pdbx_description
1 polymer ?
#
loop_
_entity_poly.entity_id
_entity_poly.type
_entity_poly.pdbx_seq_one_letter_code
_entity_poly.pdbx_strand_id
1 'polypeptide(L)'
;MRGQNQSSGANAYAQKNMRFNRYLIFRYMTAIFFFINLYWALLSLANWTVMGLVPVFLLLVDGAIIFEQTQKYWQTSNRLHLTKVGYWIQTGVNITGILFILLGWQDGFFPFLNLAARPILLVSLTLGLICCLYMERKAWLIEKDRDSYLNYLRTFENKGGKIDEHRK
;
A
#
# COMPACT_ATOMS: atom_id res chain seq x y z
N MET A 1 36.12 -17.52 22.99
CA MET A 1 35.81 -16.56 21.90
C MET A 1 34.48 -16.93 21.21
N ARG A 2 33.33 -16.89 21.90
CA ARG A 2 32.02 -17.31 21.37
C ARG A 2 30.98 -16.18 21.24
N GLY A 3 31.31 -14.96 21.70
CA GLY A 3 30.36 -13.85 21.82
C GLY A 3 30.23 -12.91 20.60
N GLN A 4 31.22 -12.86 19.69
CA GLN A 4 31.17 -11.93 18.55
C GLN A 4 30.45 -12.47 17.31
N ASN A 5 30.32 -13.79 17.14
CA ASN A 5 29.61 -14.38 16.00
C ASN A 5 28.08 -14.37 16.15
N GLN A 6 27.57 -14.24 17.37
CA GLN A 6 26.12 -14.23 17.61
C GLN A 6 25.50 -12.85 17.34
N SER A 7 26.24 -11.76 17.55
CA SER A 7 25.79 -10.40 17.23
C SER A 7 25.70 -10.15 15.73
N SER A 8 26.64 -10.68 14.94
CA SER A 8 26.67 -10.48 13.48
C SER A 8 25.49 -11.16 12.77
N GLY A 9 25.15 -12.39 13.19
CA GLY A 9 23.97 -13.11 12.69
C GLY A 9 22.67 -12.43 13.09
N ALA A 10 22.49 -12.10 14.38
CA ALA A 10 21.30 -11.41 14.88
C ALA A 10 21.10 -10.04 14.21
N ASN A 11 22.18 -9.30 13.95
CA ASN A 11 22.14 -8.03 13.22
C ASN A 11 21.77 -8.22 11.74
N ALA A 12 22.23 -9.29 11.09
CA ALA A 12 21.82 -9.62 9.72
C ALA A 12 20.33 -9.99 9.63
N TYR A 13 19.82 -10.79 10.58
CA TYR A 13 18.39 -11.11 10.67
C TYR A 13 17.55 -9.87 10.98
N ALA A 14 17.99 -9.02 11.91
CA ALA A 14 17.33 -7.76 12.21
C ALA A 14 17.29 -6.83 10.99
N GLN A 15 18.40 -6.66 10.26
CA GLN A 15 18.43 -5.87 9.02
C GLN A 15 17.50 -6.44 7.94
N LYS A 16 17.45 -7.76 7.77
CA LYS A 16 16.56 -8.43 6.80
C LYS A 16 15.09 -8.25 7.19
N ASN A 17 14.77 -8.38 8.47
CA ASN A 17 13.41 -8.21 9.01
C ASN A 17 12.95 -6.75 8.96
N MET A 18 13.86 -5.81 9.21
CA MET A 18 13.63 -4.37 9.08
C MET A 18 13.36 -3.97 7.61
N ARG A 19 14.12 -4.53 6.65
CA ARG A 19 13.84 -4.36 5.21
C ARG A 19 12.51 -4.99 4.78
N PHE A 20 12.12 -6.11 5.38
CA PHE A 20 10.83 -6.76 5.14
C PHE A 20 9.65 -5.91 5.62
N ASN A 21 9.79 -5.28 6.80
CA ASN A 21 8.76 -4.39 7.35
C ASN A 21 8.45 -3.18 6.45
N ARG A 22 9.40 -2.77 5.61
CA ARG A 22 9.23 -1.68 4.63
C ARG A 22 8.15 -1.98 3.59
N TYR A 23 8.00 -3.24 3.20
CA TYR A 23 7.03 -3.67 2.16
C TYR A 23 5.71 -4.19 2.74
N LEU A 24 5.68 -4.53 4.04
CA LEU A 24 4.45 -4.98 4.71
C LEU A 24 3.31 -3.97 4.59
N ILE A 25 3.60 -2.67 4.73
CA ILE A 25 2.57 -1.63 4.63
C ILE A 25 1.89 -1.60 3.26
N PHE A 26 2.63 -1.86 2.18
CA PHE A 26 2.07 -1.93 0.83
C PHE A 26 1.16 -3.13 0.68
N ARG A 27 1.58 -4.29 1.19
CA ARG A 27 0.78 -5.51 1.14
C ARG A 27 -0.53 -5.37 1.92
N TYR A 28 -0.48 -4.84 3.14
CA TYR A 28 -1.69 -4.62 3.94
C TYR A 28 -2.62 -3.61 3.29
N MET A 29 -2.08 -2.52 2.74
CA MET A 29 -2.90 -1.52 2.07
C MET A 29 -3.56 -2.08 0.80
N THR A 30 -2.81 -2.81 -0.04
CA THR A 30 -3.39 -3.46 -1.24
C THR A 30 -4.45 -4.49 -0.85
N ALA A 31 -4.28 -5.24 0.24
CA ALA A 31 -5.30 -6.16 0.72
C ALA A 31 -6.59 -5.44 1.17
N ILE A 32 -6.46 -4.29 1.85
CA ILE A 32 -7.61 -3.46 2.23
C ILE A 32 -8.36 -2.99 0.98
N PHE A 33 -7.64 -2.48 -0.02
CA PHE A 33 -8.26 -2.07 -1.29
C PHE A 33 -8.93 -3.23 -2.00
N PHE A 34 -8.29 -4.40 -2.05
CA PHE A 34 -8.88 -5.61 -2.62
C PHE A 34 -10.23 -5.95 -1.96
N PHE A 35 -10.33 -5.91 -0.62
CA PHE A 35 -11.60 -6.21 0.05
C PHE A 35 -12.68 -5.14 -0.19
N ILE A 36 -12.31 -3.86 -0.24
CA ILE A 36 -13.25 -2.77 -0.55
C ILE A 36 -13.76 -2.91 -1.99
N ASN A 37 -12.85 -3.13 -2.94
CA ASN A 37 -13.17 -3.35 -4.35
C ASN A 37 -14.01 -4.63 -4.53
N LEU A 38 -13.74 -5.69 -3.75
CA LEU A 38 -14.53 -6.93 -3.76
C LEU A 38 -15.94 -6.68 -3.27
N TYR A 39 -16.09 -5.96 -2.16
CA TYR A 39 -17.41 -5.61 -1.62
C TYR A 39 -18.22 -4.81 -2.65
N TRP A 40 -17.60 -3.82 -3.29
CA TRP A 40 -18.24 -3.06 -4.36
C TRP A 40 -18.61 -3.93 -5.57
N ALA A 41 -17.73 -4.84 -6.01
CA ALA A 41 -18.02 -5.77 -7.09
C ALA A 41 -19.24 -6.64 -6.78
N LEU A 42 -19.31 -7.21 -5.58
CA LEU A 42 -20.43 -8.07 -5.16
C LEU A 42 -21.77 -7.31 -5.18
N LEU A 43 -21.80 -6.08 -4.65
CA LEU A 43 -23.00 -5.25 -4.67
C LEU A 43 -23.41 -4.84 -6.10
N SER A 44 -22.44 -4.61 -6.98
CA SER A 44 -22.73 -4.22 -8.36
C SER A 44 -23.19 -5.41 -9.21
N LEU A 45 -22.62 -6.60 -9.01
CA LEU A 45 -23.08 -7.84 -9.64
C LEU A 45 -24.53 -8.16 -9.27
N ALA A 46 -24.93 -7.91 -8.01
CA ALA A 46 -26.31 -8.10 -7.57
C ALA A 46 -27.32 -7.22 -8.34
N ASN A 47 -26.87 -6.08 -8.88
CA ASN A 47 -27.70 -5.12 -9.61
C ASN A 47 -27.49 -5.15 -11.14
N TRP A 48 -26.67 -6.09 -11.66
CA TRP A 48 -26.45 -6.31 -13.10
C TRP A 48 -26.05 -5.06 -13.91
N THR A 49 -25.18 -4.21 -13.36
CA THR A 49 -24.76 -2.99 -14.06
C THR A 49 -23.39 -3.13 -14.72
N VAL A 50 -23.25 -2.51 -15.90
CA VAL A 50 -21.97 -2.45 -16.64
C VAL A 50 -20.89 -1.74 -15.83
N MET A 51 -21.27 -0.72 -15.05
CA MET A 51 -20.35 -0.03 -14.14
C MET A 51 -19.84 -0.94 -13.00
N GLY A 52 -20.51 -2.05 -12.74
CA GLY A 52 -20.03 -3.11 -11.84
C GLY A 52 -18.76 -3.82 -12.30
N LEU A 53 -18.34 -3.63 -13.55
CA LEU A 53 -17.06 -4.15 -14.06
C LEU A 53 -15.86 -3.34 -13.57
N VAL A 54 -16.06 -2.08 -13.15
CA VAL A 54 -14.98 -1.21 -12.63
C VAL A 54 -14.31 -1.81 -11.39
N PRO A 55 -15.04 -2.18 -10.31
CA PRO A 55 -14.40 -2.82 -9.16
C PRO A 55 -13.78 -4.18 -9.52
N VAL A 56 -14.33 -4.93 -10.48
CA VAL A 56 -13.75 -6.19 -10.96
C VAL A 56 -12.39 -5.96 -11.63
N PHE A 57 -12.29 -4.92 -12.46
CA PHE A 57 -11.01 -4.52 -13.05
C PHE A 57 -10.00 -4.12 -11.97
N LEU A 58 -10.43 -3.38 -10.95
CA LEU A 58 -9.57 -3.01 -9.82
C LEU A 58 -9.06 -4.24 -9.04
N LEU A 59 -9.88 -5.29 -8.88
CA LEU A 59 -9.43 -6.55 -8.28
C LEU A 59 -8.30 -7.22 -9.08
N LEU A 60 -8.35 -7.17 -10.41
CA LEU A 60 -7.28 -7.69 -11.26
C LEU A 60 -6.00 -6.87 -11.09
N VAL A 61 -6.12 -5.55 -10.99
CA VAL A 61 -5.00 -4.64 -10.69
C VAL A 61 -4.41 -4.96 -9.33
N ASP A 62 -5.23 -5.08 -8.28
CA ASP A 62 -4.78 -5.45 -6.93
C ASP A 62 -4.07 -6.82 -6.92
N GLY A 63 -4.60 -7.80 -7.66
CA GLY A 63 -3.97 -9.11 -7.84
C GLY A 63 -2.60 -9.03 -8.51
N ALA A 64 -2.46 -8.20 -9.56
CA ALA A 64 -1.19 -7.96 -10.22
C ALA A 64 -0.16 -7.27 -9.31
N ILE A 65 -0.61 -6.32 -8.47
CA ILE A 65 0.25 -5.67 -7.46
C ILE A 65 0.71 -6.70 -6.43
N ILE A 66 -0.17 -7.55 -5.92
CA ILE A 66 0.18 -8.60 -4.96
C ILE A 66 1.22 -9.54 -5.58
N PHE A 67 1.02 -9.97 -6.84
CA PHE A 67 1.98 -10.80 -7.55
C PHE A 67 3.37 -10.13 -7.68
N GLU A 68 3.41 -8.85 -8.09
CA GLU A 68 4.66 -8.07 -8.17
C GLU A 68 5.36 -7.99 -6.80
N GLN A 69 4.60 -7.72 -5.73
CA GLN A 69 5.13 -7.62 -4.37
C GLN A 69 5.66 -8.97 -3.86
N THR A 70 4.99 -10.08 -4.16
CA THR A 70 5.45 -11.43 -3.79
C THR A 70 6.69 -11.84 -4.58
N GLN A 71 6.82 -11.48 -5.86
CA GLN A 71 8.06 -11.74 -6.61
C GLN A 71 9.24 -10.91 -6.06
N LYS A 72 9.00 -9.64 -5.73
CA LYS A 72 10.02 -8.74 -5.14
C LYS A 72 10.46 -9.14 -3.74
N TYR A 73 9.65 -9.92 -3.02
CA TYR A 73 10.08 -10.56 -1.77
C TYR A 73 11.29 -11.48 -1.99
N TRP A 74 11.41 -12.09 -3.19
CA TRP A 74 12.48 -13.03 -3.52
C TRP A 74 13.63 -12.41 -4.33
N GLN A 75 13.36 -11.36 -5.11
CA GLN A 75 14.39 -10.62 -5.86
C GLN A 75 14.41 -9.13 -5.49
N THR A 76 15.53 -8.68 -4.93
CA THR A 76 15.75 -7.33 -4.39
C THR A 76 15.87 -6.26 -5.50
N SER A 77 14.81 -6.05 -6.26
CA SER A 77 14.73 -4.97 -7.25
C SER A 77 13.97 -3.77 -6.70
N ASN A 78 14.62 -2.60 -6.67
CA ASN A 78 14.14 -1.38 -6.02
C ASN A 78 13.01 -0.64 -6.80
N ARG A 79 12.56 -1.16 -7.96
CA ARG A 79 11.62 -0.46 -8.86
C ARG A 79 10.20 -1.00 -8.78
N LEU A 80 9.30 -0.38 -8.01
CA LEU A 80 7.90 -0.78 -7.90
C LEU A 80 7.05 -0.11 -8.99
N HIS A 81 7.08 -0.63 -10.22
CA HIS A 81 6.39 0.00 -11.34
C HIS A 81 4.89 -0.34 -11.35
N LEU A 82 4.51 -1.60 -11.18
CA LEU A 82 3.08 -1.98 -11.22
C LEU A 82 2.32 -1.48 -10.00
N THR A 83 2.95 -1.52 -8.82
CA THR A 83 2.38 -0.94 -7.59
C THR A 83 2.07 0.56 -7.75
N LYS A 84 2.96 1.32 -8.41
CA LYS A 84 2.76 2.76 -8.63
C LYS A 84 1.64 3.02 -9.65
N VAL A 85 1.65 2.32 -10.77
CA VAL A 85 0.58 2.40 -11.78
C VAL A 85 -0.77 2.00 -11.19
N GLY A 86 -0.81 0.93 -10.39
CA GLY A 86 -2.03 0.45 -9.75
C GLY A 86 -2.64 1.45 -8.77
N TYR A 87 -1.83 2.07 -7.90
CA TYR A 87 -2.33 3.15 -7.03
C TYR A 87 -2.79 4.39 -7.81
N TRP A 88 -2.15 4.72 -8.94
CA TRP A 88 -2.61 5.78 -9.82
C TRP A 88 -3.98 5.46 -10.45
N ILE A 89 -4.18 4.22 -10.90
CA ILE A 89 -5.47 3.74 -11.41
C ILE A 89 -6.54 3.84 -10.31
N GLN A 90 -6.25 3.34 -9.09
CA GLN A 90 -7.17 3.43 -7.95
C GLN A 90 -7.52 4.88 -7.60
N THR A 91 -6.53 5.78 -7.66
CA THR A 91 -6.72 7.22 -7.44
C THR A 91 -7.65 7.82 -8.51
N GLY A 92 -7.43 7.48 -9.78
CA GLY A 92 -8.30 7.92 -10.89
C GLY A 92 -9.75 7.45 -10.71
N VAL A 93 -9.96 6.20 -10.28
CA VAL A 93 -11.31 5.68 -10.02
C VAL A 93 -11.95 6.38 -8.81
N ASN A 94 -11.20 6.61 -7.72
CA ASN A 94 -11.73 7.35 -6.57
C ASN A 94 -12.13 8.78 -6.94
N ILE A 95 -11.31 9.50 -7.72
CA ILE A 95 -11.64 10.84 -8.22
C ILE A 95 -12.88 10.81 -9.09
N THR A 96 -12.96 9.87 -10.04
CA THR A 96 -14.11 9.72 -10.94
C THR A 96 -15.39 9.44 -10.15
N GLY A 97 -15.33 8.56 -9.15
CA GLY A 97 -16.44 8.27 -8.26
C GLY A 97 -16.90 9.51 -7.48
N ILE A 98 -15.97 10.30 -6.93
CA ILE A 98 -16.29 11.57 -6.25
C ILE A 98 -16.97 12.54 -7.22
N LEU A 99 -16.45 12.71 -8.43
CA LEU A 99 -17.02 13.61 -9.44
C LEU A 99 -18.44 13.19 -9.84
N PHE A 100 -18.69 11.91 -10.05
CA PHE A 100 -20.04 11.41 -10.36
C PHE A 100 -21.03 11.61 -9.23
N ILE A 101 -20.60 11.45 -7.98
CA ILE A 101 -21.44 11.80 -6.83
C ILE A 101 -21.75 13.30 -6.83
N LEU A 102 -20.77 14.17 -7.07
CA LEU A 102 -20.97 15.63 -7.06
C LEU A 102 -21.87 16.11 -8.21
N LEU A 103 -21.74 15.50 -9.39
CA LEU A 103 -22.56 15.80 -10.58
C LEU A 103 -23.97 15.19 -10.53
N GLY A 104 -24.28 14.37 -9.52
CA GLY A 104 -25.58 13.73 -9.36
C GLY A 104 -25.80 12.50 -10.27
N TRP A 105 -24.74 11.97 -10.89
CA TRP A 105 -24.77 10.77 -11.73
C TRP A 105 -24.45 9.48 -10.96
N GLN A 106 -24.75 9.47 -9.65
CA GLN A 106 -24.45 8.35 -8.77
C GLN A 106 -25.23 7.09 -9.13
N ASP A 107 -26.45 7.20 -9.67
CA ASP A 107 -27.31 6.03 -9.96
C ASP A 107 -26.72 5.13 -11.05
N GLY A 108 -25.91 5.69 -11.97
CA GLY A 108 -25.21 4.91 -12.99
C GLY A 108 -23.99 4.17 -12.44
N PHE A 109 -23.24 4.80 -11.53
CA PHE A 109 -21.94 4.30 -11.07
C PHE A 109 -22.02 3.50 -9.76
N PHE A 110 -22.97 3.85 -8.91
CA PHE A 110 -23.30 3.21 -7.65
C PHE A 110 -24.80 2.91 -7.57
N PRO A 111 -25.31 2.00 -8.43
CA PRO A 111 -26.75 1.70 -8.57
C PRO A 111 -27.37 1.07 -7.31
N PHE A 112 -26.53 0.56 -6.40
CA PHE A 112 -26.93 -0.07 -5.15
C PHE A 112 -27.07 0.92 -3.98
N LEU A 113 -26.81 2.21 -4.21
CA LEU A 113 -26.60 3.18 -3.15
C LEU A 113 -27.81 4.09 -2.96
N ASN A 114 -28.34 4.11 -1.74
CA ASN A 114 -29.42 5.01 -1.37
C ASN A 114 -28.89 6.44 -1.16
N LEU A 115 -29.70 7.47 -1.44
CA LEU A 115 -29.42 8.88 -1.15
C LEU A 115 -28.93 9.12 0.29
N ALA A 116 -29.45 8.37 1.27
CA ALA A 116 -29.03 8.47 2.67
C ALA A 116 -27.57 7.99 2.91
N ALA A 117 -27.04 7.08 2.08
CA ALA A 117 -25.69 6.53 2.19
C ALA A 117 -24.64 7.33 1.39
N ARG A 118 -25.08 8.29 0.57
CA ARG A 118 -24.22 9.18 -0.23
C ARG A 118 -23.07 9.84 0.57
N PRO A 119 -23.28 10.46 1.74
CA PRO A 119 -22.18 11.08 2.49
C PRO A 119 -21.16 10.05 2.98
N ILE A 120 -21.61 8.85 3.36
CA ILE A 120 -20.72 7.76 3.81
C ILE A 120 -19.82 7.32 2.66
N LEU A 121 -20.38 7.12 1.47
CA LEU A 121 -19.59 6.76 0.29
C LEU A 121 -18.55 7.83 -0.06
N LEU A 122 -18.94 9.11 -0.02
CA LEU A 122 -18.04 10.22 -0.33
C LEU A 122 -16.86 10.25 0.65
N VAL A 123 -17.12 10.04 1.95
CA VAL A 123 -16.07 9.92 2.97
C VAL A 123 -15.17 8.72 2.68
N SER A 124 -15.73 7.55 2.35
CA SER A 124 -14.95 6.35 2.03
C SER A 124 -14.04 6.54 0.81
N LEU A 125 -14.54 7.15 -0.27
CA LEU A 125 -13.74 7.45 -1.48
C LEU A 125 -12.65 8.48 -1.18
N THR A 126 -12.95 9.48 -0.36
CA THR A 126 -11.98 10.50 0.06
C THR A 126 -10.87 9.90 0.91
N LEU A 127 -11.21 9.02 1.86
CA LEU A 127 -10.24 8.27 2.65
C LEU A 127 -9.38 7.37 1.75
N GLY A 128 -9.98 6.67 0.79
CA GLY A 128 -9.27 5.87 -0.21
C GLY A 128 -8.26 6.69 -1.00
N LEU A 129 -8.63 7.91 -1.41
CA LEU A 129 -7.76 8.84 -2.11
C LEU A 129 -6.57 9.29 -1.24
N ILE A 130 -6.82 9.68 0.00
CA ILE A 130 -5.75 10.05 0.95
C ILE A 130 -4.78 8.88 1.16
N CYS A 131 -5.31 7.66 1.33
CA CYS A 131 -4.52 6.44 1.46
C CYS A 131 -3.65 6.20 0.22
N CYS A 132 -4.18 6.33 -1.00
CA CYS A 132 -3.39 6.17 -2.23
C CYS A 132 -2.25 7.18 -2.32
N LEU A 133 -2.53 8.47 -2.07
CA LEU A 133 -1.50 9.53 -2.07
C LEU A 133 -0.42 9.29 -1.01
N TYR A 134 -0.81 8.77 0.17
CA TYR A 134 0.14 8.38 1.20
C TYR A 134 1.06 7.24 0.75
N MET A 135 0.51 6.21 0.10
CA MET A 135 1.29 5.08 -0.43
C MET A 135 2.26 5.53 -1.52
N GLU A 136 1.83 6.42 -2.42
CA GLU A 136 2.71 7.00 -3.44
C GLU A 136 3.85 7.81 -2.84
N ARG A 137 3.56 8.65 -1.83
CA ARG A 137 4.58 9.41 -1.11
C ARG A 137 5.58 8.48 -0.43
N LYS A 138 5.11 7.39 0.19
CA LYS A 138 5.98 6.35 0.74
C LYS A 138 6.81 5.68 -0.35
N ALA A 139 6.23 5.29 -1.48
CA ALA A 139 6.96 4.68 -2.59
C ALA A 139 8.08 5.61 -3.12
N TRP A 140 7.81 6.91 -3.22
CA TRP A 140 8.80 7.91 -3.63
C TRP A 140 9.94 8.08 -2.61
N LEU A 141 9.63 8.10 -1.31
CA LEU A 141 10.64 8.11 -0.24
C LEU A 141 11.53 6.86 -0.27
N ILE A 142 10.96 5.72 -0.66
CA ILE A 142 11.68 4.45 -0.81
C ILE A 142 12.65 4.49 -1.99
N GLU A 143 12.17 4.96 -3.13
CA GLU A 143 12.93 5.07 -4.37
C GLU A 143 14.12 6.03 -4.25
N LYS A 144 13.95 7.13 -3.49
CA LYS A 144 15.00 8.14 -3.29
C LYS A 144 15.93 7.87 -2.11
N ASP A 145 15.79 6.70 -1.46
CA ASP A 145 16.59 6.28 -0.29
C ASP A 145 16.62 7.33 0.84
N ARG A 146 15.54 8.12 0.95
CA ARG A 146 15.34 9.20 1.93
C ARG A 146 14.31 8.81 3.00
N ASP A 147 14.17 7.51 3.22
CA ASP A 147 13.28 6.97 4.23
C ASP A 147 13.83 7.29 5.63
N SER A 148 12.96 7.80 6.53
CA SER A 148 13.28 8.01 7.94
C SER A 148 13.80 6.73 8.62
N TYR A 149 13.50 5.57 8.06
CA TYR A 149 13.97 4.27 8.49
C TYR A 149 15.46 4.02 8.21
N LEU A 150 16.01 4.62 7.15
CA LEU A 150 17.45 4.57 6.84
C LEU A 150 18.26 5.34 7.88
N ASN A 151 17.71 6.45 8.39
CA ASN A 151 18.28 7.18 9.52
C ASN A 151 18.23 6.37 10.83
N TYR A 152 17.16 5.61 11.06
CA TYR A 152 17.07 4.67 12.19
C TYR A 152 18.14 3.58 12.06
N LEU A 153 18.24 2.90 10.91
CA LEU A 153 19.29 1.90 10.64
C LEU A 153 20.71 2.46 10.81
N ARG A 154 21.01 3.65 10.28
CA ARG A 154 22.31 4.32 10.51
C ARG A 154 22.56 4.63 11.97
N THR A 155 21.52 4.97 12.75
CA THR A 155 21.67 5.23 14.18
C THR A 155 21.90 3.94 14.97
N PHE A 156 21.31 2.82 14.58
CA PHE A 156 21.62 1.50 15.16
C PHE A 156 23.02 1.02 14.80
N GLU A 157 23.45 1.19 13.56
CA GLU A 157 24.80 0.83 13.12
C GLU A 157 25.87 1.70 13.81
N ASN A 158 25.60 3.00 13.96
CA ASN A 158 26.54 3.95 14.57
C ASN A 158 26.55 3.88 16.12
N LYS A 159 25.45 3.48 16.76
CA LYS A 159 25.41 3.21 18.22
C LYS A 159 25.86 1.79 18.59
N GLY A 160 25.63 0.80 17.72
CA GLY A 160 26.11 -0.58 17.91
C GLY A 160 27.60 -0.78 17.64
N GLY A 161 28.25 0.17 16.96
CA GLY A 161 29.71 0.20 16.71
C GLY A 161 30.53 0.92 17.78
N LYS A 162 29.90 1.59 18.75
CA LYS A 162 30.57 2.20 19.91
C LYS A 162 30.23 1.39 21.16
N ILE A 163 30.74 0.17 21.25
CA ILE A 163 30.90 -0.45 22.57
C ILE A 163 32.06 0.30 23.21
N ASP A 164 31.74 1.11 24.21
CA ASP A 164 32.64 1.98 24.95
C ASP A 164 33.96 1.27 25.33
N GLU A 165 35.04 1.66 24.65
CA GLU A 165 36.41 1.24 24.94
C GLU A 165 37.01 1.96 26.17
N HIS A 166 36.17 2.62 26.98
CA HIS A 166 36.60 3.49 28.08
C HIS A 166 36.19 3.04 29.49
N ARG A 167 35.92 1.74 29.69
CA ARG A 167 35.91 1.17 31.05
C ARG A 167 37.12 0.24 31.22
N LYS A 168 38.29 0.84 31.43
CA LYS A 168 39.40 0.21 32.15
C LYS A 168 39.28 0.54 33.63
#